data_AF-A0A2D2H0P4-F1
#
_entry.id   AF-A0A2D2H0P4-F1
#
_cell.length_a   1.000
_cell.length_b   1.000
_cell.length_c   1.000
_cell.angle_alpha   90.00
_cell.angle_beta   90.00
_cell.angle_gamma   90.00
#
_symmetry.space_group_name_H-M   'P 1'
#
loop_
_entity.id
_entity.type
_entity.pdbx_description
1 polymer ?
#
loop_
_entity_poly.entity_id
_entity_poly.type
_entity_poly.pdbx_seq_one_letter_code
_entity_poly.pdbx_strand_id
1 'polypeptide(L)'
;MWRNTALPVRILMLDARACIPVLCFVVYWSWTTLYIALAGTAFFGIISFFGLTVPALLRVLRRWLVGRLRPAVPAWRRRRLA
;
A
#
# COMPACT_ATOMS: atom_id res chain seq x y z
N MET A 1 -3.16 -22.54 13.15
CA MET A 1 -2.10 -21.51 13.33
C MET A 1 -1.76 -20.71 12.07
N TRP A 2 -2.19 -21.10 10.86
CA TRP A 2 -1.85 -20.40 9.60
C TRP A 2 -2.80 -19.25 9.21
N ARG A 3 -3.88 -19.03 9.98
CA ARG A 3 -4.90 -18.04 9.63
C ARG A 3 -4.42 -16.60 9.77
N ASN A 4 -3.43 -16.36 10.64
CA ASN A 4 -2.96 -15.01 10.97
C ASN A 4 -1.68 -14.61 10.23
N THR A 5 -1.01 -15.52 9.51
CA THR A 5 0.22 -15.21 8.78
C THR A 5 0.01 -14.30 7.57
N ALA A 6 -1.23 -14.19 7.07
CA ALA A 6 -1.59 -13.28 5.98
C ALA A 6 -1.91 -11.85 6.45
N LEU A 7 -2.01 -11.61 7.77
CA LEU A 7 -2.34 -10.28 8.30
C LEU A 7 -1.14 -9.34 8.16
N PRO A 8 -1.37 -8.06 7.82
CA PRO A 8 -0.31 -7.07 7.76
C PRO A 8 0.29 -6.86 9.17
N VAL A 9 1.62 -6.80 9.24
CA VAL A 9 2.34 -6.52 10.48
C VAL A 9 2.10 -5.07 10.88
N ARG A 10 1.46 -4.89 12.04
CA ARG A 10 1.15 -3.60 12.63
C ARG A 10 1.94 -3.40 13.91
N ILE A 11 2.48 -2.20 14.09
CA ILE A 11 3.12 -1.76 15.32
C ILE A 11 2.15 -0.76 15.97
N LEU A 12 1.52 -1.18 17.07
CA LEU A 12 0.42 -0.48 17.73
C LEU A 12 -0.75 -0.26 16.76
N MET A 13 -0.77 0.88 16.05
CA MET A 13 -1.81 1.27 15.07
C MET A 13 -1.24 1.61 13.69
N LEU A 14 0.08 1.70 13.58
CA LEU A 14 0.78 2.03 12.34
C LEU A 14 1.22 0.76 11.61
N ASP A 15 1.16 0.78 10.29
CA ASP A 15 1.79 -0.27 9.48
C ASP A 15 3.29 -0.28 9.76
N ALA A 16 3.89 -1.47 9.88
CA ALA A 16 5.34 -1.61 10.13
C ALA A 16 6.22 -0.90 9.08
N ARG A 17 5.67 -0.67 7.88
CA ARG A 17 6.35 0.05 6.78
C ARG A 17 6.51 1.54 7.06
N ALA A 18 5.66 2.13 7.90
CA ALA A 18 5.77 3.52 8.34
C ALA A 18 7.02 3.76 9.20
N CYS A 19 7.61 2.70 9.76
CA CYS A 19 8.85 2.80 10.54
C CYS A 19 10.08 3.07 9.68
N ILE A 20 10.06 2.77 8.38
CA ILE A 20 11.19 3.04 7.48
C ILE A 20 11.51 4.54 7.40
N PRO A 21 10.53 5.43 7.09
CA PRO A 21 10.78 6.87 7.11
C PRO A 21 11.27 7.39 8.48
N VAL A 22 10.73 6.87 9.58
CA VAL A 22 11.15 7.26 10.93
C VAL A 22 12.60 6.84 11.19
N LEU A 23 12.97 5.61 10.82
CA LEU A 23 14.34 5.12 10.92
C LEU A 23 15.30 5.98 10.11
N CYS A 24 14.94 6.37 8.89
CA CYS A 24 15.78 7.25 8.07
C CYS A 24 16.05 8.60 8.76
N PHE A 25 15.07 9.18 9.44
CA PHE A 25 15.27 10.42 10.21
C PHE A 25 16.16 10.22 11.44
N VAL A 26 15.98 9.11 12.17
CA VAL A 26 16.83 8.79 13.34
C VAL A 26 18.28 8.56 12.93
N VAL A 27 18.53 7.91 11.79
CA VAL A 27 19.88 7.66 11.26
C VAL A 27 20.53 8.94 10.73
N TYR A 28 19.76 9.77 10.01
CA TYR A 28 20.24 11.02 9.45
C TYR A 28 19.41 12.19 9.95
N TRP A 29 19.88 12.79 11.04
CA TRP A 29 19.22 13.89 11.72
C TRP A 29 19.39 15.20 10.93
N SER A 30 18.43 15.49 10.04
CA SER A 30 18.36 16.74 9.28
C SER A 30 16.90 17.16 9.12
N TRP A 31 16.69 18.47 8.94
CA TRP A 31 15.37 19.05 8.69
C TRP A 31 14.72 18.46 7.42
N THR A 32 15.51 18.18 6.39
CA THR A 32 15.00 17.57 5.16
C THR A 32 14.48 16.16 5.40
N THR A 33 15.23 15.34 6.14
CA THR A 33 14.80 13.99 6.54
C THR A 33 13.60 14.02 7.46
N LEU A 34 13.46 15.06 8.31
CA LEU A 34 12.28 15.24 9.15
C LEU A 34 11.01 15.43 8.31
N TYR A 35 11.04 16.31 7.30
CA TYR A 35 9.90 16.50 6.40
C TYR A 35 9.56 15.22 5.62
N ILE A 36 10.58 14.51 5.13
CA ILE A 36 10.38 13.23 4.43
C ILE A 36 9.78 12.18 5.37
N ALA A 37 10.26 12.08 6.60
CA ALA A 37 9.76 11.15 7.58
C ALA A 37 8.30 11.46 7.96
N LEU A 38 7.97 12.73 8.16
CA LEU A 38 6.60 13.16 8.45
C LEU A 38 5.66 12.86 7.27
N ALA A 39 6.06 13.19 6.04
CA ALA A 39 5.28 12.91 4.84
C ALA A 39 5.08 11.40 4.63
N GLY A 40 6.15 10.62 4.78
CA GLY A 40 6.11 9.17 4.63
C GLY A 40 5.24 8.48 5.69
N THR A 41 5.39 8.88 6.95
CA THR A 41 4.56 8.35 8.05
C THR A 41 3.09 8.73 7.89
N ALA A 42 2.79 9.97 7.52
CA ALA A 42 1.43 10.41 7.22
C ALA A 42 0.82 9.62 6.05
N PHE A 43 1.57 9.42 4.97
CA PHE A 43 1.13 8.63 3.82
C PHE A 43 0.74 7.20 4.21
N PHE A 44 1.60 6.48 4.93
CA PHE A 44 1.28 5.13 5.41
C PHE A 44 0.17 5.13 6.47
N GLY A 45 0.10 6.17 7.32
CA GLY A 45 -0.97 6.34 8.30
C GLY A 45 -2.35 6.47 7.66
N ILE A 46 -2.47 7.29 6.61
CA ILE A 46 -3.71 7.45 5.84
C ILE A 46 -4.13 6.12 5.20
N ILE A 47 -3.20 5.38 4.62
CA ILE A 47 -3.47 4.07 4.03
C ILE A 47 -4.01 3.08 5.08
N SER A 48 -3.36 3.02 6.24
CA SER A 48 -3.77 2.16 7.35
C SER A 48 -5.14 2.58 7.93
N PHE A 49 -5.45 3.88 7.95
CA PHE A 49 -6.75 4.41 8.38
C PHE A 49 -7.89 3.92 7.47
N PHE A 50 -7.66 3.87 6.15
CA PHE A 50 -8.60 3.27 5.20
C PHE A 50 -8.66 1.73 5.27
N GLY A 51 -7.87 1.09 6.13
CA GLY A 51 -7.79 -0.37 6.23
C GLY A 51 -7.17 -1.02 4.99
N LEU A 52 -6.50 -0.23 4.15
CA LEU A 52 -5.86 -0.71 2.92
C LEU A 52 -4.43 -1.17 3.24
N THR A 53 -3.97 -2.17 2.50
CA THR A 53 -2.53 -2.49 2.46
C THR A 53 -1.90 -1.81 1.25
N VAL A 54 -0.59 -1.56 1.26
CA VAL A 54 0.13 -0.99 0.10
C VAL A 54 -0.16 -1.73 -1.22
N PRO A 55 -0.12 -3.08 -1.31
CA PRO A 55 -0.51 -3.77 -2.54
C PRO A 55 -1.99 -3.58 -2.91
N ALA A 56 -2.89 -3.42 -1.93
CA ALA A 56 -4.29 -3.09 -2.21
C ALA A 56 -4.44 -1.66 -2.75
N LEU A 57 -3.73 -0.68 -2.18
CA LEU A 57 -3.68 0.68 -2.70
C LEU A 57 -3.20 0.70 -4.14
N LEU A 58 -2.11 0.00 -4.47
CA LEU A 58 -1.61 -0.09 -5.85
C LEU A 58 -2.64 -0.68 -6.82
N ARG A 59 -3.46 -1.63 -6.37
CA ARG A 59 -4.58 -2.16 -7.17
C ARG A 59 -5.63 -1.07 -7.38
N VAL A 60 -6.04 -0.36 -6.34
CA VAL A 60 -7.02 0.73 -6.42
C VAL A 60 -6.51 1.83 -7.35
N LEU A 61 -5.27 2.27 -7.17
CA LEU A 61 -4.61 3.27 -8.01
C LEU A 61 -4.57 2.82 -9.47
N ARG A 62 -4.20 1.56 -9.73
CA ARG A 62 -4.24 1.00 -11.09
C ARG A 62 -5.66 0.99 -11.66
N ARG A 63 -6.68 0.61 -10.86
CA ARG A 63 -8.08 0.65 -11.33
C ARG A 63 -8.50 2.07 -11.67
N TRP A 64 -8.08 3.04 -10.87
CA TRP A 64 -8.38 4.45 -11.07
C TRP A 64 -7.71 4.98 -12.35
N LEU A 65 -6.43 4.68 -12.57
CA LEU A 65 -5.67 5.11 -13.75
C LEU A 65 -6.18 4.49 -15.07
N VAL A 66 -6.54 3.20 -15.07
CA VAL A 66 -7.04 2.50 -16.27
C VAL A 66 -8.49 2.90 -16.61
N GLY A 67 -9.21 3.50 -15.66
CA GLY A 67 -10.58 3.95 -15.85
C GLY A 67 -11.65 2.87 -15.59
N ARG A 68 -12.92 3.28 -15.74
CA ARG A 68 -14.10 2.47 -15.38
C ARG A 68 -14.41 1.36 -16.38
N LEU A 69 -14.02 1.54 -17.65
CA LEU A 69 -14.31 0.59 -18.73
C LEU A 69 -13.37 -0.61 -18.65
N ARG A 70 -13.94 -1.76 -18.27
CA ARG A 70 -13.31 -3.08 -18.35
C ARG A 70 -14.05 -3.88 -19.42
N PRO A 71 -13.70 -3.72 -20.71
CA PRO A 71 -14.29 -4.56 -21.74
C PRO A 71 -13.99 -6.03 -21.40
N ALA A 72 -15.05 -6.83 -21.26
CA ALA A 72 -14.91 -8.26 -21.07
C ALA A 72 -14.18 -8.86 -22.27
N VAL A 73 -13.37 -9.90 -22.06
CA VAL A 73 -12.79 -10.66 -23.18
C VAL A 73 -13.97 -11.18 -24.01
N PRO A 74 -14.07 -10.80 -25.30
CA PRO A 74 -15.18 -11.23 -26.14
C PRO A 74 -15.27 -12.76 -26.18
N ALA A 75 -16.49 -13.29 -26.29
CA ALA A 75 -16.72 -14.74 -26.23
C ALA A 75 -15.88 -15.53 -27.25
N TRP A 76 -15.61 -14.95 -28.43
CA TRP A 76 -14.79 -15.57 -29.48
C TRP A 76 -13.27 -15.59 -29.18
N ARG A 77 -12.79 -14.78 -28.23
CA ARG A 77 -11.37 -14.72 -27.80
C ARG A 77 -11.15 -15.37 -26.43
N ARG A 78 -12.20 -15.83 -25.77
CA ARG A 78 -12.11 -16.53 -24.47
C ARG A 78 -11.46 -17.90 -24.69
N ARG A 79 -10.27 -18.10 -24.13
CA ARG A 79 -9.63 -19.43 -24.12
C ARG A 79 -10.48 -20.37 -23.26
N ARG A 80 -10.91 -21.49 -23.82
CA ARG A 80 -11.80 -22.47 -23.15
C ARG A 80 -11.15 -23.24 -22.00
N LEU A 81 -9.82 -23.18 -21.88
CA LEU A 81 -9.00 -24.07 -21.04
C LEU A 81 -7.94 -23.33 -20.20
N ALA A 82 -8.15 -22.07 -19.84
CA ALA A 82 -7.21 -21.30 -19.01
C ALA A 82 -7.77 -21.02 -17.62
#